data_AF-A0A3Q3DP51-F1
#
_entry.id   AF-A0A3Q3DP51-F1
#
_cell.length_a   1.000
_cell.length_b   1.000
_cell.length_c   1.000
_cell.angle_alpha   90.00
_cell.angle_beta   90.00
_cell.angle_gamma   90.00
#
_symmetry.space_group_name_H-M   'P 1'
#
loop_
_entity.id
_entity.type
_entity.pdbx_description
1 polymer ?
#
loop_
_entity_poly.entity_id
_entity_poly.type
_entity_poly.pdbx_seq_one_letter_code
_entity_poly.pdbx_strand_id
1 'polypeptide(L)'
;MVVYNLLQLGDLLRTKSHYNSWAPGNYKFVNGGPIRGCQTRAIHSTETGVQTRSSVASSTQTELQDHVTTQFLQDPHNMLHLPGLNDFLRQIEAPVIRELVRNAKSHAFDGFQVNWEEHNQMVS
;
A
#
# COMPACT_ATOMS: atom_id res chain seq x y z
N MET A 1 -3.93 -15.50 7.84
CA MET A 1 -5.27 -15.42 8.50
C MET A 1 -6.30 -15.19 7.40
N VAL A 2 -7.21 -16.15 7.21
CA VAL A 2 -8.22 -16.16 6.14
C VAL A 2 -9.40 -15.28 6.57
N VAL A 3 -9.78 -14.29 5.77
CA VAL A 3 -10.99 -13.50 5.99
C VAL A 3 -12.08 -14.02 5.06
N TYR A 4 -13.07 -14.69 5.63
CA TYR A 4 -14.31 -15.07 4.96
C TYR A 4 -15.29 -13.88 4.94
N ASN A 5 -15.92 -13.68 3.77
CA ASN A 5 -17.28 -13.20 3.51
C ASN A 5 -17.82 -11.94 4.22
N LEU A 6 -18.03 -10.90 3.42
CA LEU A 6 -19.12 -9.92 3.60
C LEU A 6 -19.73 -9.46 2.26
N LEU A 7 -19.68 -10.31 1.22
CA LEU A 7 -20.34 -10.07 -0.08
C LEU A 7 -21.66 -10.85 -0.24
N GLN A 8 -22.33 -11.21 0.86
CA GLN A 8 -23.53 -12.04 0.81
C GLN A 8 -24.73 -11.48 1.57
N LEU A 9 -24.77 -10.17 1.80
CA LEU A 9 -25.94 -9.50 2.42
C LEU A 9 -26.60 -8.42 1.55
N GLY A 10 -26.18 -8.25 0.28
CA GLY A 10 -26.81 -7.33 -0.67
C GLY A 10 -27.93 -7.95 -1.52
N ASP A 11 -27.92 -9.27 -1.70
CA ASP A 11 -28.81 -9.96 -2.65
C ASP A 11 -30.05 -10.59 -2.00
N LEU A 12 -30.25 -10.41 -0.69
CA LEU A 12 -31.29 -11.13 0.07
C LEU A 12 -32.58 -10.32 0.32
N LEU A 13 -32.83 -9.23 -0.42
CA LEU A 13 -34.07 -8.46 -0.30
C LEU A 13 -34.70 -8.05 -1.65
N ARG A 14 -34.45 -8.78 -2.74
CA ARG A 14 -35.33 -8.72 -3.92
C ARG A 14 -36.21 -9.97 -3.98
N THR A 15 -37.27 -9.86 -3.19
CA THR A 15 -38.42 -10.73 -3.06
C THR A 15 -38.96 -11.29 -4.38
N LYS A 16 -39.16 -12.61 -4.38
CA LYS A 16 -40.28 -13.37 -4.99
C LYS A 16 -41.06 -12.64 -6.11
N SER A 17 -40.90 -13.13 -7.34
CA SER A 17 -42.05 -13.27 -8.24
C SER A 17 -41.91 -14.58 -9.01
N HIS A 18 -42.47 -15.61 -8.40
CA HIS A 18 -42.84 -16.86 -9.05
C HIS A 18 -43.66 -16.52 -10.30
N TYR A 19 -43.13 -16.75 -11.50
CA TYR A 19 -43.96 -16.86 -12.69
C TYR A 19 -44.01 -18.33 -13.09
N ASN A 20 -45.23 -18.85 -12.99
CA ASN A 20 -45.56 -20.26 -13.05
C ASN A 20 -45.24 -20.84 -14.44
N SER A 21 -44.40 -21.88 -14.46
CA SER A 21 -44.31 -22.82 -15.57
C SER A 21 -45.64 -23.58 -15.66
N TRP A 22 -46.44 -23.30 -16.69
CA TRP A 22 -47.58 -24.14 -17.05
C TRP A 22 -47.24 -24.87 -18.35
N ALA A 23 -47.04 -26.19 -18.24
CA ALA A 23 -46.96 -27.09 -19.38
C ALA A 23 -48.31 -27.08 -20.14
N PRO A 24 -48.34 -27.16 -21.49
CA PRO A 24 -49.60 -27.27 -22.19
C PRO A 24 -50.13 -28.71 -22.03
N GLY A 25 -51.13 -28.87 -21.17
CA GLY A 25 -51.96 -30.07 -21.12
C GLY A 25 -52.76 -30.22 -22.42
N ASN A 26 -52.80 -31.44 -22.95
CA ASN A 26 -53.60 -31.80 -24.12
C ASN A 26 -55.09 -31.87 -23.73
N TYR A 27 -55.86 -30.81 -24.02
CA TYR A 27 -57.32 -30.86 -23.95
C TYR A 27 -57.90 -30.74 -25.36
N LYS A 28 -58.67 -31.74 -25.79
CA LYS A 28 -59.46 -31.70 -27.03
C LYS A 28 -60.78 -31.01 -26.74
N PHE A 29 -61.04 -29.86 -27.36
CA PHE A 29 -62.34 -29.20 -27.33
C PHE A 29 -63.21 -29.73 -28.47
N VAL A 30 -64.38 -30.29 -28.12
CA VAL A 30 -65.42 -30.74 -29.06
C VAL A 30 -66.48 -29.64 -29.18
N ASN A 31 -66.92 -29.37 -30.41
CA ASN A 31 -67.97 -28.45 -30.88
C ASN A 31 -67.55 -26.99 -31.17
N GLY A 32 -67.77 -26.59 -32.43
CA GLY A 32 -67.21 -25.40 -33.07
C GLY A 32 -68.03 -24.12 -32.91
N GLY A 33 -67.50 -23.21 -32.10
CA GLY A 33 -67.68 -21.76 -32.23
C GLY A 33 -66.32 -21.07 -32.28
N PRO A 34 -66.17 -19.87 -32.89
CA PRO A 34 -64.86 -19.25 -33.08
C PRO A 34 -64.29 -18.77 -31.74
N ILE A 35 -63.24 -19.42 -31.25
CA ILE A 35 -62.48 -18.99 -30.08
C ILE A 35 -61.58 -17.83 -30.51
N ARG A 36 -61.82 -16.62 -30.03
CA ARG A 36 -60.95 -15.45 -30.31
C ARG A 36 -59.89 -15.35 -29.21
N GLY A 37 -58.63 -15.51 -29.60
CA GLY A 37 -57.49 -15.17 -28.76
C GLY A 37 -57.21 -13.66 -28.85
N CYS A 38 -57.10 -12.99 -27.71
CA CYS A 38 -56.67 -11.60 -27.63
C CYS A 38 -55.29 -11.54 -26.97
N GLN A 39 -54.31 -10.95 -27.66
CA GLN A 39 -52.94 -10.77 -27.15
C GLN A 39 -52.65 -9.27 -27.01
N THR A 40 -52.25 -8.84 -25.83
CA THR A 40 -51.85 -7.45 -25.58
C THR A 40 -50.40 -7.26 -26.02
N ARG A 41 -50.07 -6.06 -26.53
CA ARG A 41 -48.71 -5.71 -26.94
C ARG A 41 -47.76 -5.70 -25.72
N ALA A 42 -46.56 -6.24 -25.90
CA ALA A 42 -45.53 -6.22 -24.87
C ALA A 42 -45.07 -4.79 -24.53
N ILE A 43 -44.86 -4.51 -23.24
CA ILE A 43 -44.33 -3.24 -22.75
C ILE A 43 -42.84 -3.43 -22.45
N HIS A 44 -42.02 -2.51 -22.93
CA HIS A 44 -40.58 -2.52 -22.68
C HIS A 44 -40.26 -1.67 -21.46
N SER A 45 -39.35 -2.15 -20.63
CA SER A 45 -38.80 -1.41 -19.49
C SER A 45 -37.29 -1.52 -19.52
N THR A 46 -36.61 -0.42 -19.19
CA THR A 46 -35.15 -0.33 -19.15
C THR A 46 -34.73 0.01 -17.72
N GLU A 47 -33.86 -0.82 -17.14
CA GLU A 47 -33.24 -0.55 -15.85
C GLU A 47 -32.07 0.44 -16.05
N THR A 48 -31.98 1.45 -15.19
CA THR A 48 -30.89 2.43 -15.22
C THR A 48 -30.26 2.51 -13.84
N GLY A 49 -28.94 2.46 -13.78
CA GLY A 49 -28.17 2.58 -12.53
C GLY A 49 -27.37 3.88 -12.49
N VAL A 50 -27.18 4.41 -11.28
CA VAL A 50 -26.30 5.56 -11.01
C VAL A 50 -25.22 5.10 -10.04
N GLN A 51 -23.96 5.43 -10.31
CA GLN A 51 -22.83 5.11 -9.45
C GLN A 51 -22.28 6.36 -8.78
N THR A 52 -21.83 6.21 -7.53
CA THR A 52 -21.13 7.26 -6.79
C THR A 52 -19.73 6.77 -6.43
N ARG A 53 -18.74 7.65 -6.50
CA ARG A 53 -17.35 7.32 -6.18
C ARG A 53 -17.17 7.28 -4.66
N SER A 54 -16.61 6.18 -4.14
CA SER A 54 -16.10 6.09 -2.78
C SER A 54 -14.59 5.87 -2.81
N SER A 55 -13.89 6.44 -1.83
CA SER A 55 -12.46 6.19 -1.61
C SER A 55 -12.25 5.79 -0.15
N VAL A 56 -11.22 4.99 0.08
CA VAL A 56 -10.80 4.54 1.41
C VAL A 56 -9.35 4.95 1.58
N ALA A 57 -9.03 5.56 2.71
CA ALA A 57 -7.66 5.91 3.04
C ALA A 57 -6.89 4.67 3.47
N SER A 58 -5.64 4.56 3.04
CA SER A 58 -4.69 3.54 3.49
C SER A 58 -3.44 4.21 4.01
N SER A 59 -2.80 3.58 4.99
CA SER A 59 -1.55 4.04 5.58
C SER A 59 -0.58 2.88 5.65
N THR A 60 0.70 3.18 5.41
CA THR A 60 1.80 2.23 5.53
C THR A 60 2.84 2.80 6.50
N GLN A 61 3.54 1.92 7.22
CA GLN A 61 4.66 2.29 8.07
C GLN A 61 5.92 1.65 7.50
N THR A 62 6.96 2.45 7.28
CA THR A 62 8.25 1.97 6.81
C THR A 62 9.04 1.41 7.98
N GLU A 63 9.54 0.20 7.85
CA GLU A 63 10.43 -0.41 8.86
C GLU A 63 11.84 0.17 8.75
N LEU A 64 12.47 0.44 9.90
CA LEU A 64 13.86 0.82 9.97
C LEU A 64 14.73 -0.41 9.68
N GLN A 65 15.30 -0.47 8.48
CA GLN A 65 16.16 -1.58 8.07
C GLN A 65 17.58 -1.42 8.65
N ASP A 66 17.77 -1.81 9.90
CA ASP A 66 19.10 -1.80 10.57
C ASP A 66 20.06 -2.89 10.04
N HIS A 67 19.53 -3.88 9.32
CA HIS A 67 20.26 -5.06 8.86
C HIS A 67 21.46 -4.74 7.96
N VAL A 68 21.43 -3.64 7.18
CA VAL A 68 22.58 -3.25 6.33
C VAL A 68 23.76 -2.79 7.18
N THR A 69 23.51 -2.02 8.24
CA THR A 69 24.55 -1.55 9.15
C THR A 69 25.07 -2.69 10.03
N THR A 70 24.22 -3.66 10.39
CA THR A 70 24.65 -4.79 11.22
C THR A 70 25.46 -5.82 10.45
N GLN A 71 25.21 -6.04 9.15
CA GLN A 71 25.94 -7.04 8.36
C GLN A 71 27.43 -6.73 8.24
N PHE A 72 27.81 -5.44 8.19
CA PHE A 72 29.21 -5.00 8.18
C PHE A 72 29.91 -5.13 9.55
N LEU A 73 29.14 -5.08 10.65
CA LEU A 73 29.67 -5.14 12.02
C LEU A 73 29.67 -6.56 12.60
N GLN A 74 28.83 -7.46 12.06
CA GLN A 74 28.64 -8.82 12.58
C GLN A 74 29.70 -9.82 12.13
N ASP A 75 30.40 -9.57 11.02
CA ASP A 75 31.47 -10.45 10.54
C ASP A 75 32.76 -9.67 10.23
N PRO A 76 33.66 -9.51 11.22
CA PRO A 76 34.96 -8.89 11.03
C PRO A 76 35.82 -9.63 9.99
N HIS A 77 35.62 -10.93 9.79
CA HIS A 77 36.39 -11.73 8.84
C HIS A 77 35.96 -11.48 7.40
N ASN A 78 34.67 -11.24 7.16
CA ASN A 78 34.17 -10.82 5.85
C ASN A 78 34.71 -9.43 5.48
N MET A 79 34.87 -8.54 6.46
CA MET A 79 35.43 -7.21 6.24
C MET A 79 36.91 -7.28 5.79
N LEU A 80 37.70 -8.19 6.36
CA LEU A 80 39.11 -8.41 6.00
C LEU A 80 39.30 -9.02 4.61
N HIS A 81 38.25 -9.62 4.03
CA HIS A 81 38.26 -10.22 2.70
C HIS A 81 37.81 -9.26 1.58
N LEU A 82 37.53 -7.98 1.88
CA LEU A 82 37.25 -7.00 0.84
C LEU A 82 38.48 -6.81 -0.04
N PRO A 83 38.39 -7.11 -1.36
CA PRO A 83 39.52 -6.93 -2.26
C PRO A 83 39.94 -5.45 -2.29
N GLY A 84 41.23 -5.19 -2.08
CA GLY A 84 41.80 -3.84 -2.07
C GLY A 84 41.74 -3.09 -0.73
N LEU A 85 41.14 -3.65 0.33
CA LEU A 85 41.11 -3.00 1.65
C LEU A 85 42.52 -2.80 2.22
N ASN A 86 43.40 -3.80 2.11
CA ASN A 86 44.77 -3.70 2.62
C ASN A 86 45.57 -2.60 1.90
N ASP A 87 45.46 -2.55 0.57
CA ASP A 87 46.14 -1.56 -0.25
C ASP A 87 45.63 -0.15 0.06
N PHE A 88 44.32 0.01 0.22
CA PHE A 88 43.71 1.26 0.65
C PHE A 88 44.25 1.71 2.01
N LEU A 89 44.19 0.85 3.03
CA LEU A 89 44.65 1.18 4.38
C LEU A 89 46.14 1.58 4.38
N ARG A 90 47.00 0.84 3.69
CA ARG A 90 48.42 1.19 3.55
C ARG A 90 48.64 2.54 2.87
N GLN A 91 47.84 2.89 1.87
CA GLN A 91 47.94 4.17 1.16
C GLN A 91 47.52 5.35 2.04
N ILE A 92 46.46 5.18 2.84
CA ILE A 92 45.91 6.29 3.65
C ILE A 92 46.57 6.45 5.02
N GLU A 93 47.16 5.39 5.59
CA GLU A 93 47.68 5.39 6.95
C GLU A 93 48.71 6.51 7.18
N ALA A 94 49.77 6.53 6.36
CA ALA A 94 50.85 7.50 6.51
C ALA A 94 50.41 8.97 6.34
N PRO A 95 49.65 9.37 5.29
CA PRO A 95 49.16 10.75 5.18
C PRO A 95 48.18 11.11 6.29
N VAL A 96 47.26 10.23 6.68
CA VAL A 96 46.28 10.52 7.75
C VAL A 96 46.99 10.75 9.08
N ILE A 97 47.94 9.89 9.46
CA ILE A 97 48.72 10.07 10.70
C ILE A 97 49.45 11.41 10.69
N ARG A 98 50.11 11.77 9.58
CA ARG A 98 50.84 13.04 9.49
C ARG A 98 49.93 14.25 9.66
N GLU A 99 48.78 14.25 8.98
CA GLU A 99 47.82 15.36 9.06
C GLU A 99 47.17 15.44 10.45
N LEU A 100 46.81 14.30 11.06
CA LEU A 100 46.26 14.28 12.41
C LEU A 100 47.26 14.83 13.45
N VAL A 101 48.53 14.43 13.37
CA VAL A 101 49.58 14.95 14.27
C VAL A 101 49.79 16.44 14.07
N ARG A 102 49.75 16.93 12.83
CA ARG A 102 49.87 18.36 12.52
C ARG A 102 48.67 19.14 13.06
N ASN A 103 47.45 18.66 12.82
CA ASN A 103 46.22 19.30 13.24
C ASN A 103 46.06 19.32 14.76
N ALA A 104 46.46 18.25 15.44
CA ALA A 104 46.42 18.19 16.91
C ALA A 104 47.33 19.25 17.57
N LYS A 105 48.34 19.76 16.85
CA LYS A 105 49.28 20.76 17.33
C LYS A 105 49.04 22.16 16.74
N SER A 106 48.04 22.32 15.88
CA SER A 106 47.94 23.53 15.06
C SER A 106 47.26 24.71 15.76
N HIS A 107 46.63 24.51 16.92
CA HIS A 107 45.87 25.57 17.63
C HIS A 107 44.87 26.32 16.73
N ALA A 108 44.47 25.71 15.60
CA ALA A 108 43.75 26.40 14.52
C ALA A 108 42.34 26.88 14.91
N PHE A 109 41.83 26.39 16.05
CA PHE A 109 40.49 26.67 16.55
C PHE A 109 40.50 27.28 17.95
N ASP A 110 41.65 27.74 18.42
CA ASP A 110 41.74 28.42 19.72
C ASP A 110 40.89 29.70 19.71
N GLY A 111 40.12 29.93 20.77
CA GLY A 111 39.24 31.09 20.87
C GLY A 111 37.92 30.96 20.10
N PHE A 112 37.61 29.79 19.52
CA PHE A 112 36.31 29.54 18.91
C PHE A 112 35.19 29.57 19.96
N GLN A 113 34.29 30.56 19.84
CA GLN A 113 33.11 30.69 20.69
C GLN A 113 31.88 30.84 19.80
N VAL A 114 31.11 29.77 19.66
CA VAL A 114 29.82 29.78 18.97
C VAL A 114 28.73 29.53 19.98
N ASN A 115 27.84 30.51 20.10
CA ASN A 115 26.56 30.30 20.75
C ASN A 115 25.58 29.81 19.68
N TRP A 116 25.16 28.54 19.78
CA TRP A 116 24.16 27.95 18.89
C TRP A 116 22.74 28.39 19.24
N GLU A 117 22.58 29.03 20.41
CA GLU A 117 21.32 29.59 20.89
C GLU A 117 21.36 31.12 20.78
N GLU A 118 20.18 31.72 20.60
CA GLU A 118 20.05 33.17 20.65
C GLU A 118 20.33 33.67 22.08
N HIS A 119 21.09 34.75 22.22
CA HIS A 119 21.31 35.33 23.54
C HIS A 119 19.97 35.82 24.09
N ASN A 120 19.52 35.21 25.19
CA ASN A 120 18.31 35.64 25.88
C ASN A 120 18.45 37.12 26.29
N GLN A 121 17.64 38.00 25.71
CA GLN A 121 17.51 39.37 26.19
C GLN A 121 16.76 39.34 27.52
N MET A 122 17.32 39.95 28.56
CA MET A 122 16.55 40.20 29.78
C MET A 122 15.39 41.13 29.43
N VAL A 123 14.18 40.64 29.63
CA VAL A 123 12.95 41.42 29.45
C VAL A 123 12.94 42.49 30.55
N SER A 124 12.81 43.76 30.16
CA SER A 124 12.64 44.90 31.08
C SER A 124 11.21 45.04 31.56
#